data_AF-A0A968HMS0-F1
#
_entry.id   AF-A0A968HMS0-F1
#
_cell.length_a   1.000
_cell.length_b   1.000
_cell.length_c   1.000
_cell.angle_alpha   90.00
_cell.angle_beta   90.00
_cell.angle_gamma   90.00
#
_symmetry.space_group_name_H-M   'P 1'
#
loop_
_entity.id
_entity.type
_entity.pdbx_description
1 polymer ?
#
loop_
_entity_poly.entity_id
_entity_poly.type
_entity_poly.pdbx_seq_one_letter_code
_entity_poly.pdbx_strand_id
1 'polypeptide(L)' 'VPLKRLGVEAEVSAAICFLLSPAAAFITGATLSVDGAAPMMPHHWPMPNHDRSRPYSGFHRSTLSPLLAKLAKLEP' A
#
# COMPACT_ATOMS: atom_id res chain seq x y z
N VAL A 1 -10.86 -1.73 2.52
CA VAL A 1 -9.93 -2.52 1.67
C VAL A 1 -9.64 -3.86 2.34
N PRO A 2 -9.41 -4.95 1.57
CA PRO A 2 -9.01 -6.25 2.10
C PRO A 2 -7.86 -6.20 3.11
N LEU A 3 -6.85 -5.35 2.91
CA LEU A 3 -5.72 -5.21 3.86
C LEU A 3 -6.02 -4.47 5.18
N LYS A 4 -7.25 -3.96 5.38
CA LYS A 4 -7.73 -3.36 6.64
C LYS A 4 -6.94 -2.15 7.17
N ARG A 5 -6.28 -1.39 6.30
CA ARG A 5 -5.70 -0.07 6.59
C ARG A 5 -5.61 0.77 5.32
N LEU A 6 -5.42 2.08 5.45
CA LEU A 6 -4.99 2.89 4.32
C LEU A 6 -3.53 2.61 3.96
N GLY A 7 -3.22 2.76 2.67
CA GLY A 7 -1.85 2.75 2.18
C GLY A 7 -1.13 4.05 2.55
N VAL A 8 0.20 4.01 2.51
CA VAL A 8 1.07 5.18 2.72
C VAL A 8 1.87 5.48 1.45
N GLU A 9 2.33 6.71 1.29
CA GLU A 9 3.04 7.19 0.10
C GLU A 9 4.31 6.39 -0.19
N ALA A 10 4.96 5.87 0.85
CA ALA A 10 6.15 5.04 0.73
C ALA A 10 5.87 3.71 0.00
N GLU A 11 4.66 3.15 0.09
CA GLU A 11 4.30 1.90 -0.59
C GLU A 11 4.15 2.09 -2.10
N VAL A 12 3.58 3.22 -2.51
CA VAL A 12 3.50 3.61 -3.94
C VAL A 12 4.90 3.94 -4.45
N SER A 13 5.69 4.69 -3.68
CA SER A 13 7.05 5.10 -4.05
C SER A 13 7.98 3.89 -4.25
N ALA A 14 7.85 2.86 -3.40
CA ALA A 14 8.63 1.63 -3.52
C ALA A 14 8.33 0.88 -4.83
N ALA A 15 7.06 0.78 -5.21
CA ALA A 15 6.66 0.17 -6.49
C ALA A 15 7.23 0.93 -7.69
N ILE A 16 7.21 2.27 -7.65
CA ILE A 16 7.82 3.12 -8.68
C ILE A 16 9.33 2.89 -8.77
N CYS A 17 10.03 2.93 -7.62
CA CYS A 17 11.48 2.71 -7.58
C CYS A 17 11.87 1.33 -8.14
N PHE A 18 11.08 0.28 -7.85
CA PHE A 18 11.29 -1.04 -8.44
C PHE A 18 11.13 -1.00 -9.97
N LEU A 19 10.03 -0.43 -10.48
CA LEU A 19 9.76 -0.35 -11.93
C LEU A 19 10.79 0.50 -12.70
N LEU A 20 11.44 1.47 -12.04
CA LEU A 20 12.52 2.27 -12.61
C LEU A 20 13.92 1.65 -12.46
N SER A 21 14.04 0.57 -11.68
CA SER A 21 15.33 -0.10 -11.44
C SER A 21 15.67 -1.11 -12.53
N PRO A 22 16.96 -1.54 -12.65
CA PRO A 22 17.35 -2.63 -13.55
C PRO A 22 16.60 -3.95 -13.30
N ALA A 23 16.03 -4.16 -12.11
CA ALA A 23 15.27 -5.36 -11.79
C ALA A 23 13.97 -5.49 -12.62
N ALA A 24 13.48 -4.39 -13.21
CA ALA A 24 12.29 -4.36 -14.05
C ALA A 24 12.60 -4.34 -15.56
N ALA A 25 13.82 -4.69 -15.98
CA ALA A 25 14.27 -4.55 -17.38
C ALA A 25 13.41 -5.28 -18.44
N PHE A 26 12.60 -6.26 -18.04
CA PHE A 26 11.68 -6.99 -18.93
C PHE A 26 10.19 -6.76 -18.62
N ILE A 27 9.87 -5.74 -17.82
CA ILE A 27 8.50 -5.34 -17.48
C ILE A 27 8.15 -4.10 -18.29
N THR A 28 7.21 -4.22 -19.23
CA THR A 28 6.73 -3.11 -20.06
C THR A 28 5.24 -3.25 -20.37
N GLY A 29 4.55 -2.13 -20.61
CA GLY A 29 3.11 -2.10 -20.92
C GLY A 29 2.19 -2.55 -19.77
N ALA A 30 2.72 -2.70 -18.55
CA ALA A 30 1.97 -3.17 -17.39
C ALA A 30 1.40 -2.01 -16.57
N THR A 31 0.24 -2.22 -15.96
CA THR A 31 -0.32 -1.36 -14.91
C THR A 31 -0.30 -2.12 -13.59
N LEU A 32 0.29 -1.53 -12.55
CA LEU A 32 0.38 -2.13 -11.22
C LEU A 32 -0.52 -1.38 -10.23
N SER A 33 -1.54 -2.04 -9.70
CA SER A 33 -2.40 -1.48 -8.66
C SER A 33 -1.74 -1.55 -7.28
N VAL A 34 -1.73 -0.42 -6.56
CA VAL A 34 -1.21 -0.30 -5.19
C VAL A 34 -2.33 0.24 -4.29
N ASP A 35 -3.35 -0.57 -4.02
CA ASP A 35 -4.62 -0.13 -3.43
C ASP A 35 -5.15 -1.02 -2.28
N GLY A 36 -4.33 -1.96 -1.81
CA GLY A 36 -4.72 -2.92 -0.77
C GLY A 36 -5.90 -3.82 -1.17
N ALA A 37 -6.07 -4.06 -2.47
CA ALA A 37 -7.13 -4.82 -3.12
C ALA A 37 -8.53 -4.23 -2.95
N ALA A 38 -8.64 -2.91 -2.75
CA ALA A 38 -9.94 -2.23 -2.58
C ALA A 38 -10.98 -2.60 -3.66
N PRO A 39 -10.63 -2.61 -4.97
CA PRO A 39 -11.58 -2.92 -6.04
C PRO A 39 -11.98 -4.40 -6.10
N MET A 40 -11.22 -5.29 -5.46
CA MET A 40 -11.45 -6.75 -5.47
C MET A 40 -12.25 -7.23 -4.26
N MET A 41 -12.76 -6.31 -3.43
CA MET A 41 -13.50 -6.67 -2.23
C MET A 41 -14.88 -7.25 -2.59
N PRO A 42 -15.17 -8.52 -2.25
CA PRO A 42 -16.48 -9.09 -2.54
C PRO A 42 -17.56 -8.42 -1.70
N HIS A 43 -18.65 -7.98 -2.33
CA HIS A 43 -19.80 -7.39 -1.61
C HIS A 43 -20.67 -8.42 -0.90
N HIS A 44 -20.66 -9.67 -1.38
CA HIS A 44 -21.49 -10.76 -0.86
C HIS A 44 -20.81 -11.59 0.22
N TRP A 45 -19.51 -11.38 0.47
CA TRP A 45 -18.75 -12.14 1.46
C TRP A 45 -18.08 -11.20 2.47
N PRO A 46 -18.44 -11.27 3.76
CA PRO A 46 -17.84 -10.41 4.76
C PRO A 46 -16.37 -10.75 4.96
N MET A 47 -15.50 -9.77 4.77
CA MET A 47 -14.05 -9.92 5.02
C MET A 47 -13.75 -9.73 6.52
N PRO A 48 -13.21 -10.75 7.22
CA PRO A 48 -12.84 -10.64 8.64
C PRO A 48 -11.91 -9.46 8.90
N ASN A 49 -12.04 -8.80 10.05
CA ASN A 49 -11.11 -7.75 10.44
C ASN A 49 -9.75 -8.35 10.85
N HIS A 50 -8.66 -7.60 10.65
CA HIS A 50 -7.31 -7.99 11.07
C HIS A 50 -6.35 -6.79 11.09
N ASP A 51 -5.15 -7.02 11.63
CA ASP A 51 -4.04 -6.07 11.77
C ASP A 51 -2.71 -6.61 11.19
N ARG A 52 -2.77 -7.73 10.45
CA ARG A 52 -1.58 -8.42 9.91
C ARG A 52 -0.77 -7.65 8.86
N SER A 53 -1.35 -6.64 8.22
CA SER A 53 -0.65 -5.84 7.19
C SER A 53 0.08 -4.67 7.83
N ARG A 54 1.43 -4.67 7.73
CA ARG A 54 2.28 -3.60 8.25
C ARG A 54 2.62 -2.59 7.16
N PRO A 55 2.61 -1.28 7.45
CA PRO A 55 3.00 -0.24 6.50
C PRO A 55 4.52 -0.25 6.24
N TYR A 56 4.92 0.11 5.03
CA TYR A 56 6.32 0.32 4.67
C TYR A 56 6.69 1.80 4.84
N SER A 57 7.84 2.10 5.45
CA SER A 57 8.33 3.47 5.67
C SER A 57 9.83 3.57 5.36
N GLY A 58 10.21 3.25 4.11
CA GLY A 58 11.62 3.25 3.69
C GLY A 58 12.15 4.57 3.13
N PHE A 59 11.35 5.65 3.12
CA PHE A 59 11.72 6.93 2.52
C PHE A 59 11.87 8.03 3.57
N HIS A 60 13.00 8.75 3.51
CA HIS A 60 13.41 9.75 4.50
C HIS A 60 12.51 11.00 4.59
N ARG A 61 11.60 11.22 3.63
CA ARG A 61 10.65 12.36 3.60
C ARG A 61 9.20 11.94 3.86
N SER A 62 8.98 10.77 4.45
CA SER A 62 7.65 10.33 4.83
C SER A 62 7.09 11.27 5.90
N THR A 63 5.97 11.94 5.59
CA THR A 63 5.26 12.81 6.52
C THR A 63 3.77 12.59 6.39
N LEU A 64 3.12 12.20 7.49
CA LEU A 64 1.68 11.99 7.55
C LEU A 64 1.08 12.87 8.65
N SER A 65 -0.12 13.38 8.40
CA SER A 65 -0.91 14.01 9.46
C SER A 65 -1.32 12.95 10.49
N PRO A 66 -1.60 13.32 11.76
CA PRO A 66 -1.99 12.36 12.79
C PRO A 66 -3.20 11.49 12.39
N LEU A 67 -4.19 12.10 11.73
CA LEU A 67 -5.35 11.37 11.23
C LEU A 67 -4.96 10.29 10.20
N LEU A 68 -4.08 10.62 9.25
CA LEU A 68 -3.63 9.67 8.24
C LEU A 68 -2.74 8.58 8.84
N ALA A 69 -1.88 8.92 9.80
CA ALA A 69 -1.07 7.95 10.53
C ALA A 69 -1.96 6.93 11.27
N LYS A 70 -3.01 7.39 11.94
CA LYS A 70 -4.00 6.54 12.60
C LYS A 70 -4.72 5.62 11.62
N LEU A 71 -5.20 6.14 10.49
CA LEU A 71 -5.91 5.35 9.47
C LEU A 71 -4.99 4.34 8.75
N ALA A 72 -3.69 4.65 8.65
CA ALA A 72 -2.65 3.76 8.14
C ALA A 72 -2.12 2.78 9.19
N LYS A 73 -2.61 2.84 10.45
CA LYS A 73 -2.12 2.03 11.58
C LYS A 73 -0.61 2.17 11.80
N LEU A 74 -0.10 3.39 11.68
CA LEU A 74 1.30 3.76 11.95
C LEU A 74 1.53 4.23 13.39
N GLU A 75 0.47 4.45 14.16
CA GLU A 75 0.57 4.71 15.60
C GLU A 75 0.69 3.38 16.37
N PRO A 76 1.45 3.32 17.48
CA PRO A 76 1.45 2.17 18.39
C PRO A 76 0.06 1.91 19.00
#